data_AF-A0A975RDX5-F1
#
_entry.id   AF-A0A975RDX5-F1
#
_cell.length_a   1.000
_cell.length_b   1.000
_cell.length_c   1.000
_cell.angle_alpha   90.00
_cell.angle_beta   90.00
_cell.angle_gamma   90.00
#
_symmetry.space_group_name_H-M   'P 1'
#
loop_
_entity.id
_entity.type
_entity.pdbx_description
1 polymer ?
#
loop_
_entity_poly.entity_id
_entity_poly.type
_entity_poly.pdbx_seq_one_letter_code
_entity_poly.pdbx_strand_id
1 'polypeptide(L)'
;MRVLRKALAIGAAAGLTGLAIFGGVLNASADDTTPQSLGSFEASSAQQRAVYAIAHRVDTLDGINAAIKHGANAIEVDVCGWADPNEWRTFHDCPDKGGTREGPNLDDWIKRATEQSGPGHKLRMVWLDIKDPDYCGEEKYRGCSVAGLHDKAQKLVDAGIQVLYGFYGYHPGEKGGRGWQSLLGTLNGLEGVSVTGTVKSVEDTFRDHGKGGIRDHQRAMDYGDTDIAKGFGNCDEPSYNTCTELKHGAAERGAGKLGSTFAWTTTHKDKSYVDKLLGTADVDGVIAGYADNTGAKDYADTKECADAIALVRDWVNGHGSTHRMANTADRLFS
;
A
#
# COMPACT_ATOMS: atom_id res chain seq x y z
N MET A 1 15.15 50.93 -33.27
CA MET A 1 13.92 51.60 -33.78
C MET A 1 12.76 51.14 -32.90
N ARG A 2 12.23 51.98 -31.98
CA ARG A 2 11.05 52.86 -32.17
C ARG A 2 9.86 52.04 -32.72
N VAL A 3 8.69 51.86 -32.09
CA VAL A 3 7.81 52.72 -31.25
C VAL A 3 6.79 51.74 -30.58
N LEU A 4 6.51 51.65 -29.27
CA LEU A 4 5.91 52.53 -28.24
C LEU A 4 4.39 52.85 -28.41
N ARG A 5 3.62 52.68 -27.30
CA ARG A 5 2.30 53.28 -26.93
C ARG A 5 1.06 52.44 -27.29
N LYS A 6 0.02 52.31 -26.47
CA LYS A 6 -0.52 52.94 -25.22
C LYS A 6 -1.63 51.95 -24.73
N ALA A 7 -1.86 51.61 -23.45
CA ALA A 7 -2.15 52.36 -22.22
C ALA A 7 -3.43 53.22 -22.25
N LEU A 8 -4.46 52.81 -21.49
CA LEU A 8 -5.28 53.54 -20.49
C LEU A 8 -6.71 52.94 -20.41
N ALA A 9 -7.54 53.12 -19.36
CA ALA A 9 -7.45 53.03 -17.90
C ALA A 9 -8.84 53.44 -17.33
N ILE A 10 -9.04 53.19 -16.03
CA ILE A 10 -9.86 53.94 -15.05
C ILE A 10 -11.39 53.72 -15.02
N GLY A 11 -11.87 53.49 -13.79
CA GLY A 11 -13.22 53.84 -13.34
C GLY A 11 -13.50 53.36 -11.92
N ALA A 12 -13.33 54.24 -10.92
CA ALA A 12 -13.59 54.03 -9.49
C ALA A 12 -14.73 54.97 -9.00
N ALA A 13 -15.41 54.61 -7.91
CA ALA A 13 -16.07 55.47 -6.88
C ALA A 13 -17.01 54.59 -5.99
N ALA A 14 -16.84 54.49 -4.66
CA ALA A 14 -17.35 55.38 -3.57
C ALA A 14 -18.90 55.33 -3.45
N GLY A 15 -19.59 55.24 -2.31
CA GLY A 15 -19.33 55.32 -0.86
C GLY A 15 -20.67 55.66 -0.14
N LEU A 16 -20.68 55.61 1.20
CA LEU A 16 -21.63 56.19 2.20
C LEU A 16 -22.80 55.37 2.81
N THR A 17 -22.60 55.03 4.10
CA THR A 17 -23.37 55.31 5.35
C THR A 17 -24.89 55.09 5.47
N GLY A 18 -25.26 54.43 6.58
CA GLY A 18 -26.56 54.56 7.26
C GLY A 18 -26.59 53.87 8.62
N LEU A 19 -26.66 54.67 9.70
CA LEU A 19 -26.81 54.28 11.11
C LEU A 19 -28.31 54.32 11.48
N ALA A 20 -28.83 53.36 12.24
CA ALA A 20 -30.06 53.52 13.02
C ALA A 20 -30.06 52.62 14.27
N ILE A 21 -30.41 53.24 15.41
CA ILE A 21 -30.52 52.71 16.78
C ILE A 21 -32.00 52.61 17.12
N PHE A 22 -32.45 51.50 17.74
CA PHE A 22 -33.58 51.33 18.69
C PHE A 22 -33.45 49.88 19.21
N GLY A 23 -33.61 49.45 20.46
CA GLY A 23 -34.11 50.02 21.72
C GLY A 23 -34.81 48.88 22.51
N GLY A 24 -34.34 48.56 23.74
CA GLY A 24 -34.99 47.68 24.73
C GLY A 24 -34.78 46.16 24.52
N VAL A 25 -34.64 45.28 25.52
CA VAL A 25 -35.00 45.31 26.95
C VAL A 25 -34.02 44.40 27.71
N LEU A 26 -33.68 44.80 28.94
CA LEU A 26 -32.91 44.04 29.93
C LEU A 26 -33.64 42.75 30.34
N ASN A 27 -32.93 41.62 30.40
CA ASN A 27 -33.17 40.65 31.45
C ASN A 27 -31.85 39.99 31.85
N ALA A 28 -31.39 40.38 33.03
CA ALA A 28 -30.33 39.69 33.74
C ALA A 28 -30.94 38.48 34.47
N SER A 29 -30.30 37.33 34.36
CA SER A 29 -30.38 36.25 35.34
C SER A 29 -29.01 35.61 35.38
N ALA A 30 -28.40 35.67 36.56
CA ALA A 30 -27.07 35.21 36.87
C ALA A 30 -27.04 33.70 37.16
N ASP A 31 -25.81 33.18 37.10
CA ASP A 31 -25.31 31.91 37.63
C ASP A 31 -25.81 30.59 37.02
N ASP A 32 -24.96 29.99 36.19
CA ASP A 32 -24.26 28.77 36.63
C ASP A 32 -22.91 28.64 35.89
N THR A 33 -21.82 28.88 36.60
CA THR A 33 -20.45 28.67 36.14
C THR A 33 -20.10 27.18 36.15
N THR A 34 -20.12 26.56 34.98
CA THR A 34 -19.28 25.38 34.69
C THR A 34 -18.41 25.70 33.48
N PRO A 35 -17.08 25.77 33.60
CA PRO A 35 -16.22 25.75 32.43
C PRO A 35 -16.41 24.38 31.78
N GLN A 36 -17.10 24.36 30.63
CA GLN A 36 -17.07 23.21 29.74
C GLN A 36 -15.60 22.99 29.37
N SER A 37 -15.03 21.94 29.95
CA SER A 37 -13.82 21.29 29.47
C SER A 37 -13.92 21.21 27.95
N LEU A 38 -13.08 21.98 27.25
CA LEU A 38 -12.81 21.79 25.84
C LEU A 38 -12.21 20.40 25.75
N GLY A 39 -13.09 19.42 25.49
CA GLY A 39 -12.72 18.06 25.21
C GLY A 39 -11.64 18.09 24.15
N SER A 40 -10.47 17.60 24.53
CA SER A 40 -9.36 17.29 23.65
C SER A 40 -9.81 16.18 22.70
N PHE A 41 -10.53 16.56 21.65
CA PHE A 41 -10.85 15.67 20.56
C PHE A 41 -9.76 15.80 19.50
N GLU A 42 -9.03 14.69 19.33
CA GLU A 42 -8.39 14.26 18.08
C GLU A 42 -7.27 15.13 17.49
N ALA A 43 -6.15 15.24 18.23
CA ALA A 43 -4.85 15.57 17.62
C ALA A 43 -3.87 14.36 17.58
N SER A 44 -4.28 13.18 18.06
CA SER A 44 -3.37 12.03 18.24
C SER A 44 -3.23 11.13 17.00
N SER A 45 -4.22 11.05 16.11
CA SER A 45 -4.22 10.09 15.00
C SER A 45 -3.36 10.52 13.81
N ALA A 46 -3.15 11.83 13.64
CA ALA A 46 -2.30 12.42 12.59
C ALA A 46 -0.80 12.28 12.88
N GLN A 47 -0.43 11.92 14.12
CA GLN A 47 0.97 11.87 14.56
C GLN A 47 1.53 10.44 14.60
N GLN A 48 0.66 9.42 14.63
CA GLN A 48 1.06 8.02 14.63
C GLN A 48 1.23 7.50 13.20
N ARG A 49 2.33 6.79 12.95
CA ARG A 49 2.55 6.11 11.68
C ARG A 49 1.63 4.90 11.53
N ALA A 50 0.98 4.80 10.38
CA ALA A 50 0.17 3.65 10.02
C ALA A 50 1.05 2.46 9.59
N VAL A 51 0.74 1.27 10.10
CA VAL A 51 1.45 0.01 9.80
C VAL A 51 0.50 -1.01 9.16
N TYR A 52 1.01 -1.71 8.15
CA TYR A 52 0.31 -2.78 7.45
C TYR A 52 0.89 -4.15 7.86
N ALA A 53 0.08 -4.98 8.52
CA ALA A 53 0.35 -6.39 8.69
C ALA A 53 -0.22 -7.12 7.47
N ILE A 54 0.67 -7.58 6.60
CA ILE A 54 0.33 -8.13 5.29
C ILE A 54 0.39 -9.66 5.41
N ALA A 55 -0.74 -10.34 5.23
CA ALA A 55 -0.75 -11.80 5.19
C ALA A 55 -0.09 -12.29 3.88
N HIS A 56 0.87 -13.21 3.99
CA HIS A 56 1.66 -13.74 2.87
C HIS A 56 0.94 -14.86 2.10
N ARG A 57 1.03 -14.87 0.77
CA ARG A 57 0.57 -15.94 -0.13
C ARG A 57 -0.89 -16.33 0.12
N VAL A 58 -1.78 -15.35 0.10
CA VAL A 58 -3.22 -15.56 0.38
C VAL A 58 -3.95 -15.95 -0.90
N ASP A 59 -3.55 -17.06 -1.50
CA ASP A 59 -4.02 -17.46 -2.83
C ASP A 59 -5.41 -18.15 -2.82
N THR A 60 -5.93 -18.49 -1.65
CA THR A 60 -7.21 -19.19 -1.51
C THR A 60 -8.31 -18.31 -0.91
N LEU A 61 -9.56 -18.63 -1.22
CA LEU A 61 -10.73 -17.91 -0.67
C LEU A 61 -10.84 -18.06 0.86
N ASP A 62 -10.40 -19.20 1.40
CA ASP A 62 -10.36 -19.46 2.83
C ASP A 62 -9.18 -18.75 3.51
N GLY A 63 -8.06 -18.62 2.80
CA GLY A 63 -6.92 -17.81 3.22
C GLY A 63 -7.31 -16.35 3.50
N ILE A 64 -8.18 -15.75 2.68
CA ILE A 64 -8.70 -14.38 2.92
C ILE A 64 -9.39 -14.32 4.28
N ASN A 65 -10.30 -15.25 4.55
CA ASN A 65 -11.04 -15.29 5.81
C ASN A 65 -10.09 -15.48 7.01
N ALA A 66 -9.12 -16.38 6.87
CA ALA A 66 -8.10 -16.63 7.88
C ALA A 66 -7.25 -15.38 8.17
N ALA A 67 -6.77 -14.70 7.13
CA ALA A 67 -5.96 -13.47 7.26
C ALA A 67 -6.71 -12.39 8.06
N ILE A 68 -7.97 -12.14 7.71
CA ILE A 68 -8.80 -11.14 8.40
C ILE A 68 -9.12 -11.57 9.84
N LYS A 69 -9.43 -12.85 10.06
CA LYS A 69 -9.64 -13.43 11.40
C LYS A 69 -8.41 -13.23 12.29
N HIS A 70 -7.21 -13.42 11.75
CA HIS A 70 -5.94 -13.24 12.47
C HIS A 70 -5.57 -11.76 12.69
N GLY A 71 -6.29 -10.85 12.03
CA GLY A 71 -6.15 -9.41 12.22
C GLY A 71 -5.21 -8.73 11.23
N ALA A 72 -4.88 -9.39 10.12
CA ALA A 72 -4.23 -8.72 9.00
C ALA A 72 -5.12 -7.58 8.50
N ASN A 73 -4.52 -6.44 8.19
CA ASN A 73 -5.18 -5.32 7.53
C ASN A 73 -4.73 -5.16 6.07
N ALA A 74 -3.81 -6.01 5.61
CA ALA A 74 -3.41 -6.14 4.23
C ALA A 74 -3.20 -7.60 3.86
N ILE A 75 -3.25 -7.88 2.57
CA ILE A 75 -3.07 -9.20 1.99
C ILE A 75 -2.13 -9.08 0.79
N GLU A 76 -1.16 -9.97 0.69
CA GLU A 76 -0.42 -10.25 -0.53
C GLU A 76 -1.00 -11.51 -1.18
N VAL A 77 -1.20 -11.44 -2.50
CA VAL A 77 -1.76 -12.52 -3.31
C VAL A 77 -0.98 -12.62 -4.61
N ASP A 78 -0.61 -13.84 -4.96
CA ASP A 78 0.13 -14.13 -6.17
C ASP A 78 -0.84 -14.24 -7.35
N VAL A 79 -0.53 -13.63 -8.49
CA VAL A 79 -1.40 -13.67 -9.67
C VAL A 79 -0.69 -14.19 -10.93
N CYS A 80 -1.28 -15.22 -11.56
CA CYS A 80 -0.86 -15.78 -12.84
C CYS A 80 -1.83 -15.43 -13.97
N GLY A 81 -1.31 -14.94 -15.09
CA GLY A 81 -2.09 -14.74 -16.31
C GLY A 81 -2.19 -16.03 -17.13
N TRP A 82 -3.36 -16.30 -17.71
CA TRP A 82 -3.61 -17.43 -18.60
C TRP A 82 -4.26 -16.99 -19.90
N ALA A 83 -3.57 -17.13 -21.03
CA ALA A 83 -4.06 -16.71 -22.35
C ALA A 83 -5.28 -17.50 -22.85
N ASP A 84 -5.42 -18.75 -22.39
CA ASP A 84 -6.62 -19.57 -22.59
C ASP A 84 -7.05 -20.12 -21.21
N PRO A 85 -8.18 -19.65 -20.64
CA PRO A 85 -9.29 -18.96 -21.28
C PRO A 85 -9.24 -17.41 -21.23
N ASN A 86 -8.05 -16.79 -21.18
CA ASN A 86 -7.87 -15.33 -21.05
C ASN A 86 -8.33 -14.79 -19.68
N GLU A 87 -7.72 -15.28 -18.61
CA GLU A 87 -8.08 -14.97 -17.22
C GLU A 87 -6.85 -14.84 -16.29
N TRP A 88 -7.07 -14.30 -15.09
CA TRP A 88 -6.12 -14.32 -13.98
C TRP A 88 -6.52 -15.37 -12.94
N ARG A 89 -5.53 -16.06 -12.38
CA ARG A 89 -5.67 -17.04 -11.29
C ARG A 89 -4.79 -16.64 -10.11
N THR A 90 -5.18 -16.99 -8.90
CA THR A 90 -4.38 -16.73 -7.71
C THR A 90 -3.55 -17.94 -7.32
N PHE A 91 -2.24 -17.88 -7.57
CA PHE A 91 -1.33 -19.01 -7.37
C PHE A 91 0.13 -18.54 -7.43
N HIS A 92 0.93 -18.90 -6.43
CA HIS A 92 2.33 -18.51 -6.34
C HIS A 92 3.25 -19.09 -7.40
N ASP A 93 3.17 -20.40 -7.67
CA ASP A 93 4.23 -21.10 -8.39
C ASP A 93 4.09 -21.04 -9.92
N CYS A 94 3.10 -20.29 -10.43
CA CYS A 94 2.72 -20.11 -11.84
C CYS A 94 3.51 -20.97 -12.83
N PRO A 95 2.99 -22.13 -13.27
CA PRO A 95 3.76 -22.98 -14.15
C PRO A 95 4.01 -22.27 -15.48
N ASP A 96 5.25 -22.35 -15.97
CA ASP A 96 5.66 -21.76 -17.24
C ASP A 96 4.63 -22.06 -18.34
N LYS A 97 4.11 -20.99 -18.96
CA LYS A 97 3.36 -20.90 -20.24
C LYS A 97 2.78 -22.23 -20.75
N GLY A 98 1.82 -22.81 -20.03
CA GLY A 98 1.09 -24.01 -20.48
C GLY A 98 0.93 -25.13 -19.46
N GLY A 99 1.34 -24.93 -18.20
CA GLY A 99 0.98 -25.85 -17.11
C GLY A 99 -0.50 -25.84 -16.75
N THR A 100 -0.84 -26.63 -15.72
CA THR A 100 -2.21 -26.71 -15.20
C THR A 100 -2.57 -25.38 -14.54
N ARG A 101 -3.77 -24.86 -14.84
CA ARG A 101 -4.31 -23.71 -14.10
C ARG A 101 -4.62 -24.15 -12.67
N GLU A 102 -4.00 -23.49 -11.70
CA GLU A 102 -4.21 -23.74 -10.28
C GLU A 102 -4.80 -22.51 -9.60
N GLY A 103 -5.37 -22.72 -8.42
CA GLY A 103 -6.01 -21.66 -7.64
C GLY A 103 -7.38 -21.17 -8.16
N PRO A 104 -8.09 -20.37 -7.34
CA PRO A 104 -9.35 -19.78 -7.74
C PRO A 104 -9.16 -18.72 -8.84
N ASN A 105 -10.26 -18.38 -9.51
CA ASN A 105 -10.27 -17.27 -10.45
C ASN A 105 -10.16 -15.95 -9.66
N LEU A 106 -9.38 -14.99 -10.17
CA LEU A 106 -9.16 -13.72 -9.50
C LEU A 106 -10.45 -12.91 -9.27
N ASP A 107 -11.47 -13.01 -10.13
CA ASP A 107 -12.75 -12.34 -9.91
C ASP A 107 -13.48 -12.86 -8.66
N ASP A 108 -13.44 -14.18 -8.41
CA ASP A 108 -14.01 -14.78 -7.20
C ASP A 108 -13.20 -14.37 -5.96
N TRP A 109 -11.88 -14.31 -6.10
CA TRP A 109 -10.97 -13.85 -5.05
C TRP A 109 -11.24 -12.38 -4.69
N ILE A 110 -11.30 -11.49 -5.68
CA ILE A 110 -11.60 -10.06 -5.49
C ILE A 110 -12.97 -9.90 -4.86
N LYS A 111 -13.99 -10.63 -5.34
CA LYS A 111 -15.32 -10.61 -4.72
C LYS A 111 -15.24 -10.93 -3.24
N ARG A 112 -14.56 -12.02 -2.85
CA ARG A 112 -14.37 -12.38 -1.45
C ARG A 112 -13.59 -11.33 -0.66
N ALA A 113 -12.55 -10.72 -1.24
CA ALA A 113 -11.77 -9.67 -0.58
C ALA A 113 -12.60 -8.40 -0.34
N THR A 114 -13.44 -7.99 -1.31
CA THR A 114 -14.33 -6.83 -1.15
C THR A 114 -15.43 -7.06 -0.10
N GLU A 115 -15.87 -8.31 0.12
CA GLU A 115 -16.75 -8.66 1.26
C GLU A 115 -16.06 -8.41 2.63
N GLN A 116 -14.75 -8.23 2.64
CA GLN A 116 -13.94 -7.85 3.81
C GLN A 116 -13.63 -6.34 3.84
N SER A 117 -14.39 -5.52 3.13
CA SER A 117 -14.34 -4.05 3.16
C SER A 117 -15.65 -3.47 3.70
N GLY A 118 -15.58 -2.37 4.45
CA GLY A 118 -16.76 -1.69 5.04
C GLY A 118 -16.63 -1.39 6.54
N PRO A 119 -17.66 -0.78 7.17
CA PRO A 119 -17.67 -0.48 8.60
C PRO A 119 -17.46 -1.74 9.44
N GLY A 120 -16.41 -1.76 10.27
CA GLY A 120 -16.04 -2.91 11.10
C GLY A 120 -15.11 -3.94 10.44
N HIS A 121 -14.87 -3.85 9.13
CA HIS A 121 -13.94 -4.71 8.43
C HIS A 121 -12.52 -4.13 8.38
N LYS A 122 -11.50 -4.98 8.21
CA LYS A 122 -10.08 -4.64 8.43
C LYS A 122 -9.23 -4.51 7.17
N LEU A 123 -9.67 -4.99 6.00
CA LEU A 123 -8.83 -4.97 4.80
C LEU A 123 -8.66 -3.53 4.29
N ARG A 124 -7.41 -3.12 4.07
CA ARG A 124 -7.00 -1.76 3.65
C ARG A 124 -6.11 -1.75 2.42
N MET A 125 -5.40 -2.83 2.17
CA MET A 125 -4.51 -2.94 1.01
C MET A 125 -4.50 -4.39 0.52
N VAL A 126 -4.50 -4.56 -0.80
CA VAL A 126 -4.15 -5.80 -1.48
C VAL A 126 -2.90 -5.54 -2.30
N TRP A 127 -1.88 -6.37 -2.09
CA TRP A 127 -0.69 -6.44 -2.93
C TRP A 127 -0.86 -7.59 -3.92
N LEU A 128 -0.91 -7.25 -5.21
CA LEU A 128 -0.95 -8.21 -6.30
C LEU A 128 0.50 -8.54 -6.72
N ASP A 129 1.05 -9.68 -6.32
CA ASP A 129 2.37 -10.13 -6.80
C ASP A 129 2.24 -10.73 -8.21
N ILE A 130 2.66 -9.95 -9.22
CA ILE A 130 2.46 -10.30 -10.62
C ILE A 130 3.63 -11.17 -11.10
N LYS A 131 3.36 -12.45 -11.35
CA LYS A 131 4.43 -13.43 -11.64
C LYS A 131 5.00 -13.35 -13.06
N ASP A 132 4.20 -13.01 -14.06
CA ASP A 132 4.66 -12.74 -15.44
C ASP A 132 3.82 -11.59 -16.03
N PRO A 133 4.18 -10.31 -15.75
CA PRO A 133 3.41 -9.14 -16.19
C PRO A 133 3.38 -8.98 -17.72
N ASP A 134 4.29 -9.64 -18.44
CA ASP A 134 4.42 -9.52 -19.89
C ASP A 134 3.84 -10.72 -20.64
N TYR A 135 3.32 -11.74 -19.95
CA TYR A 135 2.79 -12.96 -20.59
C TYR A 135 1.71 -12.68 -21.64
N CYS A 136 0.68 -11.90 -21.27
CA CYS A 136 -0.46 -11.59 -22.12
C CYS A 136 -0.40 -10.16 -22.67
N GLY A 137 -0.46 -10.02 -23.99
CA GLY A 137 -0.62 -8.72 -24.65
C GLY A 137 -2.08 -8.24 -24.61
N GLU A 138 -2.29 -6.95 -24.36
CA GLU A 138 -3.63 -6.36 -24.19
C GLU A 138 -4.54 -6.52 -25.40
N GLU A 139 -4.02 -6.37 -26.63
CA GLU A 139 -4.86 -6.39 -27.84
C GLU A 139 -5.58 -7.72 -28.05
N LYS A 140 -4.89 -8.83 -27.75
CA LYS A 140 -5.41 -10.19 -27.99
C LYS A 140 -5.93 -10.85 -26.71
N TYR A 141 -5.31 -10.54 -25.57
CA TYR A 141 -5.51 -11.24 -24.32
C TYR A 141 -5.66 -10.25 -23.15
N ARG A 142 -6.54 -9.25 -23.31
CA ARG A 142 -6.77 -8.24 -22.27
C ARG A 142 -7.09 -8.87 -20.90
N GLY A 143 -7.91 -9.93 -20.88
CA GLY A 143 -8.38 -10.60 -19.66
C GLY A 143 -7.29 -11.18 -18.76
N CYS A 144 -6.12 -11.53 -19.31
CA CYS A 144 -4.92 -11.95 -18.56
C CYS A 144 -3.73 -10.97 -18.68
N SER A 145 -3.92 -9.81 -19.32
CA SER A 145 -2.91 -8.74 -19.37
C SER A 145 -2.94 -7.90 -18.09
N VAL A 146 -1.87 -7.14 -17.79
CA VAL A 146 -1.84 -6.24 -16.64
C VAL A 146 -2.86 -5.10 -16.75
N ALA A 147 -3.17 -4.61 -17.96
CA ALA A 147 -4.28 -3.65 -18.11
C ALA A 147 -5.63 -4.25 -17.71
N GLY A 148 -5.88 -5.52 -18.05
CA GLY A 148 -7.08 -6.22 -17.58
C GLY A 148 -7.04 -6.56 -16.09
N LEU A 149 -5.85 -6.77 -15.51
CA LEU A 149 -5.68 -6.88 -14.07
C LEU A 149 -6.08 -5.58 -13.38
N HIS A 150 -5.59 -4.45 -13.87
CA HIS A 150 -5.94 -3.11 -13.40
C HIS A 150 -7.45 -2.84 -13.51
N ASP A 151 -8.09 -3.21 -14.64
CA ASP A 151 -9.55 -3.11 -14.81
C ASP A 151 -10.30 -3.91 -13.71
N LYS A 152 -9.85 -5.13 -13.40
CA LYS A 152 -10.45 -5.97 -12.35
C LYS A 152 -10.22 -5.39 -10.96
N ALA A 153 -9.01 -4.87 -10.70
CA ALA A 153 -8.60 -4.30 -9.43
C ALA A 153 -9.39 -3.04 -9.05
N GLN A 154 -10.01 -2.36 -10.02
CA GLN A 154 -10.90 -1.23 -9.71
C GLN A 154 -12.06 -1.61 -8.77
N LYS A 155 -12.50 -2.87 -8.75
CA LYS A 155 -13.47 -3.35 -7.75
C LYS A 155 -12.95 -3.24 -6.30
N LEU A 156 -11.64 -3.42 -6.09
CA LEU A 156 -10.99 -3.23 -4.79
C LEU A 156 -10.92 -1.74 -4.45
N VAL A 157 -10.52 -0.91 -5.42
CA VAL A 157 -10.44 0.55 -5.28
C VAL A 157 -11.82 1.15 -4.94
N ASP A 158 -12.87 0.74 -5.65
CA ASP A 158 -14.26 1.17 -5.42
C ASP A 158 -14.75 0.77 -4.01
N ALA A 159 -14.23 -0.33 -3.48
CA ALA A 159 -14.44 -0.78 -2.10
C ALA A 159 -13.57 -0.04 -1.07
N GLY A 160 -12.75 0.93 -1.50
CA GLY A 160 -11.85 1.70 -0.65
C GLY A 160 -10.60 0.93 -0.20
N ILE A 161 -10.31 -0.21 -0.83
CA ILE A 161 -9.08 -0.99 -0.61
C ILE A 161 -8.00 -0.46 -1.56
N GLN A 162 -6.82 -0.18 -1.01
CA GLN A 162 -5.66 0.23 -1.79
C GLN A 162 -5.08 -0.96 -2.56
N VAL A 163 -4.54 -0.72 -3.75
CA VAL A 163 -3.95 -1.77 -4.58
C VAL A 163 -2.48 -1.47 -4.83
N LEU A 164 -1.62 -2.44 -4.53
CA LEU A 164 -0.19 -2.39 -4.80
C LEU A 164 0.13 -3.42 -5.88
N TYR A 165 0.57 -2.96 -7.06
CA TYR A 165 0.99 -3.83 -8.15
C TYR A 165 2.47 -4.17 -8.00
N GLY A 166 2.78 -5.42 -7.68
CA GLY A 166 4.13 -5.90 -7.42
C GLY A 166 4.86 -6.36 -8.68
N PHE A 167 6.04 -5.78 -8.92
CA PHE A 167 6.96 -6.18 -9.99
C PHE A 167 8.25 -6.73 -9.38
N TYR A 168 8.27 -8.03 -9.14
CA TYR A 168 9.47 -8.72 -8.64
C TYR A 168 10.59 -8.73 -9.70
N GLY A 169 10.25 -8.99 -10.97
CA GLY A 169 11.22 -9.19 -12.05
C GLY A 169 11.65 -10.65 -12.18
N TYR A 170 10.67 -11.57 -12.20
CA TYR A 170 10.89 -13.01 -12.39
C TYR A 170 11.52 -13.32 -13.75
N HIS A 171 11.22 -12.50 -14.76
CA HIS A 171 11.84 -12.57 -16.07
C HIS A 171 12.54 -11.26 -16.48
N PRO A 172 13.61 -11.33 -17.30
CA PRO A 172 14.29 -10.14 -17.80
C PRO A 172 13.35 -9.21 -18.58
N GLY A 173 13.37 -7.92 -18.24
CA GLY A 173 12.64 -6.87 -18.96
C GLY A 173 11.23 -6.57 -18.46
N GLU A 174 10.73 -7.28 -17.45
CA GLU A 174 9.40 -7.03 -16.87
C GLU A 174 9.27 -5.65 -16.22
N LYS A 175 10.32 -5.20 -15.52
CA LYS A 175 10.42 -3.85 -14.98
C LYS A 175 10.62 -2.89 -16.17
N GLY A 176 9.57 -2.14 -16.51
CA GLY A 176 9.52 -1.33 -17.74
C GLY A 176 8.99 -2.04 -18.98
N GLY A 177 8.58 -3.31 -18.84
CA GLY A 177 7.97 -4.13 -19.87
C GLY A 177 6.56 -3.69 -20.24
N ARG A 178 5.85 -4.52 -21.00
CA ARG A 178 4.48 -4.21 -21.47
C ARG A 178 3.51 -4.02 -20.31
N GLY A 179 3.51 -4.94 -19.34
CA GLY A 179 2.61 -4.88 -18.20
C GLY A 179 2.85 -3.67 -17.31
N TRP A 180 4.11 -3.25 -17.17
CA TRP A 180 4.45 -1.98 -16.52
C TRP A 180 3.90 -0.78 -17.29
N GLN A 181 4.10 -0.76 -18.61
CA GLN A 181 3.63 0.34 -19.47
C GLN A 181 2.11 0.51 -19.41
N SER A 182 1.35 -0.59 -19.25
CA SER A 182 -0.09 -0.56 -19.05
C SER A 182 -0.56 0.27 -17.86
N LEU A 183 0.28 0.46 -16.83
CA LEU A 183 -0.04 1.20 -15.62
C LEU A 183 0.40 2.68 -15.68
N LEU A 184 1.20 3.08 -16.68
CA LEU A 184 1.71 4.45 -16.75
C LEU A 184 0.57 5.44 -16.99
N GLY A 185 0.32 6.29 -15.99
CA GLY A 185 -0.65 7.38 -16.07
C GLY A 185 -2.09 6.94 -15.80
N THR A 186 -2.31 5.67 -15.44
CA THR A 186 -3.64 5.12 -15.13
C THR A 186 -3.92 5.06 -13.63
N LEU A 187 -2.87 4.95 -12.80
CA LEU A 187 -2.98 4.77 -11.35
C LEU A 187 -3.63 5.97 -10.65
N ASN A 188 -4.60 5.70 -9.79
CA ASN A 188 -5.23 6.69 -8.92
C ASN A 188 -4.56 6.77 -7.53
N GLY A 189 -5.10 7.60 -6.62
CA GLY A 189 -4.53 7.84 -5.28
C GLY A 189 -4.65 6.69 -4.28
N LEU A 190 -5.32 5.59 -4.66
CA LEU A 190 -5.36 4.33 -3.90
C LEU A 190 -4.47 3.26 -4.53
N GLU A 191 -3.69 3.60 -5.55
CA GLU A 191 -2.91 2.65 -6.31
C GLU A 191 -1.43 3.01 -6.35
N GLY A 192 -0.59 2.00 -6.19
CA GLY A 192 0.86 2.11 -6.24
C GLY A 192 1.52 0.93 -6.93
N VAL A 193 2.82 1.05 -7.20
CA VAL A 193 3.65 0.01 -7.82
C VAL A 193 4.80 -0.29 -6.88
N SER A 194 5.03 -1.55 -6.52
CA SER A 194 6.22 -1.98 -5.80
C SER A 194 7.25 -2.60 -6.73
N VAL A 195 8.51 -2.32 -6.42
CA VAL A 195 9.67 -2.95 -7.05
C VAL A 195 10.53 -3.54 -5.97
N THR A 196 10.88 -4.82 -6.11
CA THR A 196 11.82 -5.47 -5.21
C THR A 196 13.26 -5.11 -5.57
N GLY A 197 14.10 -4.86 -4.55
CA GLY A 197 15.55 -4.73 -4.71
C GLY A 197 16.20 -3.76 -3.74
N THR A 198 17.49 -3.47 -3.95
CA THR A 198 18.19 -2.42 -3.21
C THR A 198 17.63 -1.04 -3.55
N VAL A 199 17.79 -0.07 -2.64
CA VAL A 199 17.30 1.31 -2.82
C VAL A 199 17.78 1.90 -4.14
N LYS A 200 19.06 1.68 -4.48
CA LYS A 200 19.63 2.15 -5.75
C LYS A 200 18.94 1.49 -6.95
N SER A 201 18.72 0.17 -6.90
CA SER A 201 18.06 -0.55 -7.99
C SER A 201 16.61 -0.09 -8.17
N VAL A 202 15.91 0.19 -7.08
CA VAL A 202 14.54 0.70 -7.11
C VAL A 202 14.49 2.12 -7.67
N GLU A 203 15.36 3.02 -7.20
CA GLU A 203 15.49 4.38 -7.74
C GLU A 203 15.82 4.35 -9.24
N ASP A 204 16.78 3.51 -9.65
CA ASP A 204 17.15 3.33 -11.05
C ASP A 204 15.94 2.88 -11.88
N THR A 205 15.20 1.87 -11.39
CA THR A 205 14.00 1.34 -12.08
C THR A 205 12.94 2.42 -12.28
N PHE A 206 12.59 3.16 -11.24
CA PHE A 206 11.57 4.22 -11.37
C PHE A 206 12.06 5.41 -12.19
N ARG A 207 13.34 5.77 -12.11
CA ARG A 207 13.92 6.82 -12.95
C ARG A 207 13.86 6.45 -14.43
N ASP A 208 14.15 5.20 -14.75
CA ASP A 208 14.32 4.75 -16.14
C ASP A 208 12.97 4.36 -16.76
N HIS A 209 12.04 3.82 -15.98
CA HIS A 209 10.77 3.27 -16.48
C HIS A 209 9.50 3.91 -15.88
N GLY A 210 9.59 4.58 -14.73
CA GLY A 210 8.43 5.23 -14.09
C GLY A 210 8.06 6.58 -14.71
N LYS A 211 8.95 7.15 -15.52
CA LYS A 211 8.70 8.39 -16.26
C LYS A 211 7.48 8.23 -17.14
N GLY A 212 6.56 9.20 -17.06
CA GLY A 212 5.34 9.23 -17.85
C GLY A 212 4.10 8.73 -17.12
N GLY A 213 4.18 8.30 -15.85
CA GLY A 213 2.96 7.86 -15.19
C GLY A 213 2.98 7.48 -13.72
N ILE A 214 4.11 7.07 -13.14
CA ILE A 214 4.16 6.64 -11.73
C ILE A 214 4.77 7.77 -10.89
N ARG A 215 3.92 8.45 -10.11
CA ARG A 215 4.31 9.57 -9.24
C ARG A 215 5.09 9.07 -8.02
N ASP A 216 5.92 9.93 -7.43
CA ASP A 216 6.81 9.55 -6.33
C ASP A 216 6.05 8.89 -5.15
N HIS A 217 4.87 9.40 -4.77
CA HIS A 217 4.02 8.81 -3.73
C HIS A 217 3.38 7.47 -4.11
N GLN A 218 3.35 7.10 -5.40
CA GLN A 218 2.84 5.81 -5.88
C GLN A 218 3.97 4.76 -5.98
N ARG A 219 5.21 5.13 -5.65
CA ARG A 219 6.37 4.23 -5.72
C ARG A 219 6.58 3.57 -4.39
N ALA A 220 6.49 2.25 -4.37
CA ALA A 220 6.85 1.45 -3.22
C ALA A 220 8.17 0.72 -3.50
N MET A 221 8.98 0.60 -2.46
CA MET A 221 10.11 -0.32 -2.43
C MET A 221 9.74 -1.51 -1.57
N ASP A 222 10.07 -2.71 -2.03
CA ASP A 222 10.09 -3.88 -1.16
C ASP A 222 11.45 -4.56 -1.17
N TYR A 223 11.78 -5.20 -0.05
CA TYR A 223 13.00 -5.99 0.02
C TYR A 223 12.90 -7.06 1.11
N GLY A 224 13.53 -8.20 0.84
CA GLY A 224 13.23 -9.39 1.62
C GLY A 224 13.90 -10.66 1.14
N ASP A 225 13.62 -11.73 1.87
CA ASP A 225 13.98 -13.10 1.54
C ASP A 225 12.89 -14.06 2.07
N THR A 226 12.74 -15.22 1.43
CA THR A 226 11.83 -16.28 1.88
C THR A 226 12.28 -16.91 3.21
N ASP A 227 13.49 -16.60 3.67
CA ASP A 227 13.96 -16.75 5.04
C ASP A 227 14.58 -15.43 5.50
N ILE A 228 13.78 -14.60 6.20
CA ILE A 228 14.16 -13.21 6.57
C ILE A 228 15.53 -13.09 7.26
N ALA A 229 16.03 -14.15 7.91
CA ALA A 229 17.35 -14.16 8.53
C ALA A 229 18.51 -14.07 7.52
N LYS A 230 18.31 -14.56 6.29
CA LYS A 230 19.33 -14.53 5.24
C LYS A 230 19.53 -13.10 4.76
N GLY A 231 20.76 -12.63 4.87
CA GLY A 231 21.10 -11.27 4.43
C GLY A 231 20.47 -10.17 5.26
N PHE A 232 19.84 -10.44 6.42
CA PHE A 232 19.11 -9.40 7.17
C PHE A 232 19.96 -8.20 7.59
N GLY A 233 21.17 -8.49 8.09
CA GLY A 233 22.10 -7.49 8.62
C GLY A 233 21.72 -6.94 10.00
N ASN A 234 22.30 -5.79 10.33
CA ASN A 234 22.12 -5.08 11.59
C ASN A 234 21.53 -3.67 11.42
N CYS A 235 21.22 -3.27 10.17
CA CYS A 235 20.62 -1.99 9.79
C CYS A 235 21.61 -0.81 9.75
N ASP A 236 22.91 -1.07 9.92
CA ASP A 236 23.99 -0.08 9.89
C ASP A 236 25.06 -0.40 8.85
N GLU A 237 24.86 -1.46 8.05
CA GLU A 237 25.68 -1.74 6.89
C GLU A 237 25.57 -0.63 5.84
N PRO A 238 26.54 -0.50 4.90
CA PRO A 238 26.43 0.49 3.84
C PRO A 238 25.37 0.14 2.78
N SER A 239 25.10 -1.14 2.51
CA SER A 239 24.15 -1.59 1.49
C SER A 239 23.90 -3.12 1.58
N TYR A 240 23.03 -3.65 0.71
CA TYR A 240 22.69 -5.05 0.41
C TYR A 240 21.95 -5.83 1.48
N ASN A 241 22.09 -5.48 2.75
CA ASN A 241 21.39 -6.17 3.81
C ASN A 241 19.93 -5.70 3.92
N THR A 242 19.01 -6.63 4.15
CA THR A 242 17.56 -6.37 4.14
C THR A 242 17.19 -5.18 5.01
N CYS A 243 17.66 -5.17 6.26
CA CYS A 243 17.33 -4.08 7.19
C CYS A 243 17.91 -2.73 6.73
N THR A 244 19.15 -2.75 6.23
CA THR A 244 19.87 -1.55 5.78
C THR A 244 19.21 -0.94 4.54
N GLU A 245 18.89 -1.75 3.54
CA GLU A 245 18.24 -1.29 2.32
C GLU A 245 16.84 -0.74 2.59
N LEU A 246 16.08 -1.37 3.49
CA LEU A 246 14.78 -0.87 3.90
C LEU A 246 14.88 0.43 4.71
N LYS A 247 15.88 0.57 5.58
CA LYS A 247 16.17 1.83 6.29
C LYS A 247 16.51 2.96 5.32
N HIS A 248 17.30 2.68 4.28
CA HIS A 248 17.57 3.65 3.22
C HIS A 248 16.32 3.97 2.40
N GLY A 249 15.51 2.96 2.06
CA GLY A 249 14.21 3.18 1.42
C GLY A 249 13.29 4.06 2.26
N ALA A 250 13.25 3.88 3.57
CA ALA A 250 12.45 4.70 4.47
C ALA A 250 12.95 6.15 4.52
N ALA A 251 14.27 6.37 4.43
CA ALA A 251 14.85 7.71 4.28
C ALA A 251 14.46 8.35 2.94
N GLU A 252 14.47 7.59 1.85
CA GLU A 252 14.02 8.07 0.52
C GLU A 252 12.52 8.41 0.49
N ARG A 253 11.70 7.63 1.20
CA ARG A 253 10.30 7.96 1.47
C ARG A 253 10.16 9.25 2.27
N GLY A 254 10.97 9.43 3.32
CA GLY A 254 11.01 10.68 4.10
C GLY A 254 11.45 11.91 3.26
N ALA A 255 12.25 11.69 2.22
CA ALA A 255 12.63 12.70 1.24
C ALA A 255 11.60 12.91 0.12
N GLY A 256 10.49 12.16 0.13
CA GLY A 256 9.43 12.24 -0.87
C GLY A 256 9.76 11.58 -2.22
N LYS A 257 10.80 10.75 -2.31
CA LYS A 257 11.16 10.03 -3.54
C LYS A 257 10.45 8.68 -3.69
N LEU A 258 10.01 8.11 -2.58
CA LEU A 258 9.17 6.94 -2.47
C LEU A 258 7.90 7.29 -1.67
N GLY A 259 6.82 6.56 -1.90
CA GLY A 259 5.59 6.62 -1.09
C GLY A 259 5.62 5.65 0.09
N SER A 260 6.20 4.47 -0.10
CA SER A 260 6.17 3.42 0.93
C SER A 260 7.30 2.39 0.81
N THR A 261 7.48 1.65 1.90
CA THR A 261 8.47 0.58 2.04
C THR A 261 7.86 -0.65 2.71
N PHE A 262 8.18 -1.84 2.20
CA PHE A 262 7.66 -3.10 2.71
C PHE A 262 8.74 -4.17 2.86
N ALA A 263 8.64 -4.99 3.91
CA ALA A 263 9.55 -6.09 4.15
C ALA A 263 8.87 -7.45 3.94
N TRP A 264 9.62 -8.45 3.51
CA TRP A 264 9.12 -9.83 3.39
C TRP A 264 10.24 -10.87 3.59
N THR A 265 9.98 -12.12 3.96
CA THR A 265 8.77 -12.63 4.63
C THR A 265 9.12 -13.03 6.05
N THR A 266 8.36 -12.54 7.04
CA THR A 266 8.50 -12.95 8.45
C THR A 266 7.56 -14.08 8.83
N THR A 267 7.95 -14.89 9.80
CA THR A 267 7.17 -16.00 10.35
C THR A 267 6.88 -15.78 11.84
N HIS A 268 6.14 -16.70 12.47
CA HIS A 268 5.88 -16.73 13.92
C HIS A 268 7.15 -16.83 14.79
N LYS A 269 8.32 -17.07 14.20
CA LYS A 269 9.61 -17.16 14.90
C LYS A 269 10.41 -15.84 14.87
N ASP A 270 9.96 -14.85 14.11
CA ASP A 270 10.80 -13.74 13.67
C ASP A 270 10.56 -12.44 14.46
N LYS A 271 10.19 -12.54 15.74
CA LYS A 271 9.86 -11.38 16.58
C LYS A 271 10.97 -10.32 16.59
N SER A 272 12.23 -10.71 16.66
CA SER A 272 13.36 -9.78 16.64
C SER A 272 13.56 -9.08 15.30
N TYR A 273 13.19 -9.74 14.19
CA TYR A 273 13.27 -9.14 12.87
C TYR A 273 12.13 -8.16 12.67
N VAL A 274 10.90 -8.50 13.09
CA VAL A 274 9.76 -7.56 13.12
C VAL A 274 10.11 -6.30 13.91
N ASP A 275 10.77 -6.46 15.07
CA ASP A 275 11.22 -5.33 15.90
C ASP A 275 12.19 -4.40 15.15
N LYS A 276 13.20 -4.96 14.48
CA LYS A 276 14.15 -4.17 13.67
C LYS A 276 13.51 -3.56 12.43
N LEU A 277 12.64 -4.30 11.74
CA LEU A 277 11.97 -3.83 10.53
C LEU A 277 11.10 -2.61 10.82
N LEU A 278 10.27 -2.68 11.87
CA LEU A 278 9.36 -1.59 12.21
C LEU A 278 10.04 -0.49 13.04
N GLY A 279 10.95 -0.84 13.95
CA GLY A 279 11.57 0.12 14.87
C GLY A 279 12.84 0.78 14.38
N THR A 280 13.60 0.12 13.50
CA THR A 280 14.90 0.63 13.00
C THR A 280 14.90 0.91 11.51
N ALA A 281 14.45 -0.05 10.69
CA ALA A 281 14.30 0.17 9.25
C ALA A 281 13.09 1.03 8.91
N ASP A 282 12.16 1.18 9.85
CA ASP A 282 11.06 2.14 9.77
C ASP A 282 10.21 1.89 8.51
N VAL A 283 9.82 0.62 8.27
CA VAL A 283 8.98 0.21 7.13
C VAL A 283 7.49 0.47 7.36
N ASP A 284 6.72 0.62 6.28
CA ASP A 284 5.26 0.84 6.35
C ASP A 284 4.47 -0.46 6.54
N GLY A 285 5.04 -1.60 6.16
CA GLY A 285 4.41 -2.90 6.39
C GLY A 285 5.34 -4.09 6.27
N VAL A 286 4.87 -5.21 6.78
CA VAL A 286 5.61 -6.47 6.83
C VAL A 286 4.71 -7.60 6.34
N ILE A 287 5.18 -8.33 5.33
CA ILE A 287 4.61 -9.60 4.90
C ILE A 287 4.94 -10.67 5.94
N ALA A 288 3.90 -11.34 6.45
CA ALA A 288 4.00 -12.31 7.52
C ALA A 288 3.10 -13.54 7.27
N GLY A 289 3.63 -14.72 7.54
CA GLY A 289 2.91 -15.99 7.34
C GLY A 289 3.85 -17.18 7.26
N TYR A 290 3.51 -18.15 6.41
CA TYR A 290 4.44 -19.21 6.02
C TYR A 290 5.55 -18.65 5.14
N ALA A 291 6.74 -19.23 5.22
CA ALA A 291 7.90 -18.89 4.41
C ALA A 291 8.68 -20.18 4.12
N ASP A 292 9.76 -20.14 3.33
CA ASP A 292 10.50 -21.36 2.94
C ASP A 292 10.98 -22.15 4.14
N ASN A 293 11.51 -21.46 5.16
CA ASN A 293 11.99 -22.06 6.40
C ASN A 293 10.88 -22.67 7.29
N THR A 294 9.61 -22.52 6.91
CA THR A 294 8.44 -23.09 7.58
C THR A 294 7.55 -23.94 6.64
N GLY A 295 8.04 -24.25 5.43
CA GLY A 295 7.37 -25.11 4.46
C GLY A 295 6.37 -24.35 3.60
N ALA A 296 6.87 -23.38 2.83
CA ALA A 296 6.13 -22.47 1.94
C ALA A 296 4.85 -23.09 1.35
N LYS A 297 3.72 -22.43 1.65
CA LYS A 297 2.36 -22.83 1.27
C LYS A 297 1.41 -21.66 1.50
N ASP A 298 0.21 -21.78 0.96
CA ASP A 298 -0.81 -20.74 1.07
C ASP A 298 -1.20 -20.44 2.52
N TYR A 299 -1.57 -19.18 2.76
CA TYR A 299 -2.05 -18.73 4.05
C TYR A 299 -3.29 -19.52 4.48
N ALA A 300 -3.29 -19.98 5.73
CA ALA A 300 -4.36 -20.83 6.26
C ALA A 300 -4.72 -20.47 7.71
N ASP A 301 -5.90 -20.92 8.16
CA ASP A 301 -6.39 -20.76 9.53
C ASP A 301 -5.63 -21.68 10.50
N THR A 302 -4.37 -21.34 10.73
CA THR A 302 -3.45 -22.06 11.61
C THR A 302 -2.87 -21.15 12.68
N LYS A 303 -2.36 -21.74 13.75
CA LYS A 303 -1.72 -21.01 14.83
C LYS A 303 -0.47 -20.27 14.34
N GLU A 304 0.32 -20.88 13.45
CA GLU A 304 1.55 -20.30 12.91
C GLU A 304 1.27 -19.02 12.12
N CYS A 305 0.25 -19.04 11.24
CA CYS A 305 -0.18 -17.85 10.53
C CYS A 305 -0.73 -16.78 11.49
N ALA A 306 -1.55 -17.18 12.47
CA ALA A 306 -2.10 -16.26 13.46
C ALA A 306 -0.99 -15.58 14.29
N ASP A 307 -0.02 -16.36 14.76
CA ASP A 307 1.11 -15.86 15.54
C ASP A 307 2.01 -14.93 14.71
N ALA A 308 2.27 -15.25 13.43
CA ALA A 308 3.07 -14.39 12.55
C ALA A 308 2.47 -12.98 12.40
N ILE A 309 1.16 -12.89 12.15
CA ILE A 309 0.45 -11.61 12.11
C ILE A 309 0.41 -10.95 13.50
N ALA A 310 0.25 -11.74 14.56
CA ALA A 310 0.25 -11.22 15.93
C ALA A 310 1.58 -10.54 16.28
N LEU A 311 2.72 -11.02 15.81
CA LEU A 311 4.02 -10.37 16.07
C LEU A 311 4.05 -8.91 15.60
N VAL A 312 3.53 -8.63 14.40
CA VAL A 312 3.43 -7.25 13.86
C VAL A 312 2.46 -6.43 14.72
N ARG A 313 1.28 -6.98 15.01
CA ARG A 313 0.24 -6.27 15.77
C ARG A 313 0.67 -5.97 17.20
N ASP A 314 1.31 -6.93 17.86
CA ASP A 314 1.78 -6.79 19.24
C ASP A 314 2.91 -5.78 19.33
N TRP A 315 3.79 -5.74 18.32
CA TRP A 315 4.79 -4.68 18.21
C TRP A 315 4.13 -3.30 18.10
N VAL A 316 3.15 -3.14 17.20
CA VAL A 316 2.43 -1.86 17.02
C VAL A 316 1.69 -1.46 18.30
N ASN A 317 1.04 -2.39 18.98
CA ASN A 317 0.35 -2.14 20.25
C ASN A 317 1.34 -1.69 21.34
N GLY A 318 2.53 -2.28 21.41
CA GLY A 318 3.60 -1.89 22.32
C GLY A 318 4.20 -0.51 22.00
N HIS A 319 4.03 -0.03 20.77
CA HIS A 319 4.53 1.27 20.28
C HIS A 319 3.39 2.24 19.94
N GLY A 320 2.26 2.10 20.64
CA GLY A 320 1.05 2.88 20.40
C GLY A 320 1.19 4.40 20.59
N SER A 321 2.31 4.93 21.07
CA SER A 321 2.55 6.38 21.08
C SER A 321 3.05 6.92 19.73
N THR A 322 3.65 6.07 18.90
CA THR A 322 4.28 6.47 17.61
C THR A 322 3.70 5.71 16.43
N HIS A 323 3.09 4.54 16.64
CA HIS A 323 2.57 3.69 15.59
C HIS A 323 1.12 3.27 15.87
N ARG A 324 0.41 2.92 14.80
CA ARG A 324 -0.91 2.31 14.84
C ARG A 324 -1.13 1.41 13.63
N MET A 325 -2.06 0.48 13.73
CA MET A 325 -2.48 -0.28 12.54
C MET A 325 -3.18 0.65 11.56
N ALA A 326 -2.90 0.48 10.27
CA ALA A 326 -3.56 1.23 9.21
C ALA A 326 -5.08 0.95 9.19
N ASN A 327 -5.86 2.00 8.93
CA ASN A 327 -7.32 2.01 8.88
C ASN A 327 -7.83 2.76 7.63
N THR A 328 -9.15 2.97 7.53
CA THR A 328 -9.80 3.56 6.35
C THR A 328 -9.43 5.02 6.07
N ALA A 329 -8.81 5.73 7.02
CA ALA A 329 -8.34 7.10 6.83
C ALA A 329 -6.94 7.16 6.20
N ASP A 330 -6.19 6.06 6.23
CA ASP A 330 -4.83 6.03 5.71
C ASP A 330 -4.81 5.91 4.18
N ARG A 331 -3.88 6.65 3.58
CA ARG A 331 -3.64 6.67 2.14
C ARG A 331 -2.13 6.58 1.93
N LEU A 332 -1.65 5.40 1.56
CA LEU A 332 -0.25 5.11 1.24
C LEU A 332 0.21 5.87 -0.01
N PHE A 333 -0.70 6.07 -0.97
CA PHE A 333 -0.36 6.50 -2.32
C PHE A 333 -0.94 7.87 -2.69
N SER A 334 -1.06 8.79 -1.73
CA SER A 334 -1.63 10.14 -1.94
C SER A 334 -0.76 11.25 -1.40
#